data_AF-A0A821Y2I6-F1
#
_entry.id   AF-A0A821Y2I6-F1
#
_cell.length_a   1.000
_cell.length_b   1.000
_cell.length_c   1.000
_cell.angle_alpha   90.00
_cell.angle_beta   90.00
_cell.angle_gamma   90.00
#
_symmetry.space_group_name_H-M   'P 1'
#
loop_
_entity.id
_entity.type
_entity.pdbx_description
1 polymer ?
#
loop_
_entity_poly.entity_id
_entity_poly.type
_entity_poly.pdbx_seq_one_letter_code
_entity_poly.pdbx_strand_id
1 'polypeptide(L)'
;LVEIRDRDENYPYPYEQTTFWKNVNVRWSPMNKSNDNIRKDDLALYFASSGYYRCQRAADCTGANSPYTLGSQTKQLDSLLDVASASFAGAVLKVNPGTYHMMCTRNNNFSNRAQKGTLTVT
;
A
#
# COMPACT_ATOMS: atom_id res chain seq x y z
N LEU A 1 -4.56 1.71 -1.02
CA LEU A 1 -4.60 2.44 0.27
C LEU A 1 -3.24 3.10 0.50
N VAL A 2 -3.22 4.40 0.80
CA VAL A 2 -2.02 5.21 1.04
C VAL A 2 -2.23 6.13 2.24
N GLU A 3 -1.15 6.59 2.87
CA GLU A 3 -1.20 7.63 3.91
C GLU A 3 -1.23 9.02 3.22
N ILE A 4 -1.97 9.96 3.79
CA ILE A 4 -2.09 11.36 3.35
C ILE A 4 -1.74 12.27 4.53
N ARG A 5 -1.27 13.50 4.27
CA ARG A 5 -0.92 14.43 5.35
C ARG A 5 -2.16 14.89 6.12
N ASP A 6 -3.23 15.18 5.39
CA ASP A 6 -4.52 15.61 5.93
C ASP A 6 -5.66 15.13 5.02
N ARG A 7 -6.89 15.04 5.54
CA ARG A 7 -8.09 14.64 4.79
C ARG A 7 -8.48 15.63 3.70
N ASP A 8 -8.02 16.88 3.78
CA ASP A 8 -8.24 17.89 2.75
C ASP A 8 -7.36 17.65 1.50
N GLU A 9 -6.37 16.76 1.59
CA GLU A 9 -5.46 16.45 0.49
C GLU A 9 -5.89 15.26 -0.35
N ASN A 10 -5.61 15.31 -1.64
CA ASN A 10 -5.96 14.26 -2.60
C ASN A 10 -4.73 13.50 -3.14
N TYR A 11 -3.54 13.85 -2.65
CA TYR A 11 -2.29 13.22 -3.06
C TYR A 11 -1.72 12.36 -1.92
N PRO A 12 -1.13 11.21 -2.24
CA PRO A 12 -0.40 10.40 -1.26
C PRO A 12 0.73 11.21 -0.63
N TYR A 13 0.95 11.01 0.67
CA TYR A 13 2.12 11.54 1.34
C TYR A 13 3.37 10.75 0.90
N PRO A 14 4.52 11.39 0.63
CA PRO A 14 5.74 10.66 0.26
C PRO A 14 6.09 9.60 1.30
N TYR A 15 6.47 8.40 0.86
CA TYR A 15 6.72 7.26 1.75
C TYR A 15 7.72 7.59 2.86
N GLU A 16 8.74 8.40 2.55
CA GLU A 16 9.77 8.86 3.47
C GLU A 16 9.21 9.72 4.60
N GLN A 17 8.01 10.28 4.45
CA GLN A 17 7.33 11.11 5.46
C GLN A 17 6.18 10.36 6.14
N THR A 18 5.77 9.20 5.61
CA THR A 18 4.74 8.36 6.22
C THR A 18 5.18 7.77 7.57
N THR A 19 4.22 7.61 8.47
CA THR A 19 4.45 7.06 9.82
C THR A 19 3.71 5.75 10.05
N PHE A 20 2.53 5.57 9.45
CA PHE A 20 1.71 4.37 9.58
C PHE A 20 2.48 3.13 9.11
N TRP A 21 2.98 3.17 7.88
CA TRP A 21 3.66 2.03 7.25
C TRP A 21 4.96 1.66 7.94
N LYS A 22 5.68 2.63 8.47
CA LYS A 22 6.95 2.40 9.16
C LYS A 22 6.77 1.81 10.56
N ASN A 23 5.69 2.18 11.23
CA ASN A 23 5.44 1.79 12.62
C ASN A 23 4.59 0.53 12.76
N VAL A 24 4.00 0.02 11.67
CA VAL A 24 3.11 -1.14 11.75
C VAL A 24 3.86 -2.46 11.82
N ASN A 25 3.36 -3.40 12.62
CA ASN A 25 3.86 -4.77 12.69
C ASN A 25 2.97 -5.72 11.88
N VAL A 26 3.55 -6.50 10.97
CA VAL A 26 2.80 -7.47 10.18
C VAL A 26 2.56 -8.73 11.03
N ARG A 27 1.31 -9.12 11.21
CA ARG A 27 0.94 -10.37 11.90
C ARG A 27 0.60 -11.47 10.92
N TRP A 28 0.12 -11.11 9.74
CA TRP A 28 -0.12 -12.02 8.63
C TRP A 28 -0.14 -11.24 7.32
N SER A 29 0.33 -11.84 6.24
CA SER A 29 0.29 -11.26 4.91
C SER A 29 0.17 -12.36 3.84
N PRO A 30 -0.50 -12.08 2.70
CA PRO A 30 -0.53 -12.96 1.53
C PRO A 30 0.77 -12.90 0.72
N MET A 31 1.74 -12.06 1.13
CA MET A 31 3.06 -12.02 0.53
C MET A 31 3.81 -13.30 0.91
N ASN A 32 4.40 -14.00 -0.07
CA ASN A 32 5.19 -15.23 0.14
C ASN A 32 6.54 -14.94 0.82
N LYS A 33 6.50 -14.34 2.01
CA LYS A 33 7.62 -13.94 2.86
C LYS A 33 7.22 -14.18 4.32
N SER A 34 8.18 -14.47 5.19
CA SER A 34 7.94 -14.40 6.63
C SER A 34 7.50 -12.99 7.02
N ASN A 35 6.56 -12.87 7.95
CA ASN A 35 6.02 -11.58 8.39
C ASN A 35 7.11 -10.60 8.85
N ASP A 36 8.14 -11.11 9.53
CA ASP A 36 9.26 -10.30 10.04
C ASP A 36 10.20 -9.80 8.93
N ASN A 37 10.18 -10.45 7.77
CA ASN A 37 11.03 -10.12 6.61
C ASN A 37 10.30 -9.26 5.58
N ILE A 38 9.04 -8.87 5.84
CA ILE A 38 8.32 -7.95 4.96
C ILE A 38 8.83 -6.55 5.22
N ARG A 39 9.51 -5.99 4.20
CA ARG A 39 9.92 -4.59 4.23
C ARG A 39 8.68 -3.68 4.23
N LYS A 40 8.78 -2.57 4.96
CA LYS A 40 7.65 -1.64 5.15
C LYS A 40 7.28 -0.87 3.88
N ASP A 41 8.26 -0.61 3.02
CA ASP A 41 8.08 0.00 1.70
C ASP A 41 7.38 -0.95 0.74
N ASP A 42 7.78 -2.23 0.70
CA ASP A 42 7.09 -3.28 -0.05
C ASP A 42 5.62 -3.42 0.39
N LEU A 43 5.37 -3.36 1.71
CA LEU A 43 4.02 -3.38 2.27
C LEU A 43 3.20 -2.16 1.82
N ALA A 44 3.76 -0.96 1.94
CA ALA A 44 3.10 0.27 1.51
C ALA A 44 2.79 0.24 0.01
N LEU A 45 3.74 -0.22 -0.81
CA LEU A 45 3.57 -0.40 -2.25
C LEU A 45 2.48 -1.43 -2.58
N TYR A 46 2.44 -2.54 -1.86
CA TYR A 46 1.41 -3.58 -2.00
C TYR A 46 0.01 -3.01 -1.79
N PHE A 47 -0.20 -2.26 -0.71
CA PHE A 47 -1.49 -1.64 -0.43
C PHE A 47 -1.81 -0.48 -1.39
N ALA A 48 -0.82 0.33 -1.77
CA ALA A 48 -1.00 1.44 -2.71
C ALA A 48 -1.48 0.93 -4.07
N SER A 49 -0.94 -0.20 -4.51
CA SER A 49 -1.20 -0.82 -5.82
C SER A 49 -2.29 -1.90 -5.82
N SER A 50 -3.05 -2.06 -4.72
CA SER A 50 -4.07 -3.12 -4.56
C SER A 50 -3.52 -4.52 -4.87
N GLY A 51 -2.28 -4.77 -4.47
CA GLY A 51 -1.57 -6.04 -4.64
C GLY A 51 -0.93 -6.29 -6.00
N TYR A 52 -0.97 -5.31 -6.91
CA TYR A 52 -0.35 -5.40 -8.24
C TYR A 52 1.18 -5.51 -8.15
N TYR A 53 1.78 -4.72 -7.26
CA TYR A 53 3.19 -4.83 -6.89
C TYR A 53 3.32 -5.47 -5.50
N ARG A 54 4.29 -6.35 -5.34
CA ARG A 54 4.62 -7.01 -4.05
C ARG A 54 6.00 -6.65 -3.53
N CYS A 55 6.88 -6.18 -4.40
CA CYS A 55 8.18 -5.72 -3.99
C CYS A 55 8.69 -4.62 -4.91
N GLN A 56 9.49 -3.72 -4.37
CA GLN A 56 10.19 -2.72 -5.16
C GLN A 56 11.37 -3.33 -5.93
N ARG A 57 12.09 -4.28 -5.32
CA ARG A 57 13.29 -4.90 -5.90
C ARG A 57 13.06 -6.37 -6.17
N ALA A 58 13.48 -6.85 -7.35
CA ALA A 58 13.26 -8.24 -7.76
C ALA A 58 13.85 -9.27 -6.78
N ALA A 59 15.02 -8.96 -6.20
CA ALA A 59 15.67 -9.80 -5.20
C ALA A 59 14.86 -9.94 -3.90
N ASP A 60 14.01 -8.95 -3.59
CA ASP A 60 13.14 -9.01 -2.42
C ASP A 60 11.89 -9.85 -2.71
N CYS A 61 11.44 -9.96 -3.96
CA CYS A 61 10.39 -10.92 -4.30
C CYS A 61 10.96 -12.34 -4.31
N THR A 62 10.31 -13.28 -3.63
CA THR A 62 10.69 -14.70 -3.70
C THR A 62 10.54 -15.18 -5.15
N GLY A 63 11.69 -15.52 -5.77
CA GLY A 63 11.83 -15.87 -7.18
C GLY A 63 12.32 -14.70 -8.04
N ALA A 64 13.58 -14.78 -8.49
CA ALA A 64 14.08 -13.93 -9.57
C ALA A 64 13.12 -14.07 -10.77
N ASN A 65 12.57 -12.96 -11.27
CA ASN A 65 11.48 -12.88 -12.25
C ASN A 65 10.04 -12.94 -11.70
N SER A 66 9.83 -12.52 -10.44
CA SER A 66 8.45 -12.31 -9.97
C SER A 66 7.77 -11.21 -10.82
N PRO A 67 6.65 -11.49 -11.51
CA PRO A 67 5.94 -10.50 -12.31
C PRO A 67 5.45 -9.32 -11.45
N TYR A 68 5.43 -9.48 -10.13
CA TYR A 68 4.95 -8.52 -9.15
C TYR A 68 6.01 -7.48 -8.70
N THR A 69 7.15 -7.37 -9.39
CA THR A 69 8.20 -6.39 -9.07
C THR A 69 7.95 -5.05 -9.77
N LEU A 70 8.31 -3.94 -9.14
CA LEU A 70 8.37 -2.63 -9.80
C LEU A 70 9.35 -2.69 -10.99
N GLY A 71 8.85 -2.52 -12.22
CA GLY A 71 9.63 -2.61 -13.47
C GLY A 71 9.42 -3.88 -14.29
N SER A 72 8.86 -4.95 -13.71
CA SER A 72 8.47 -6.17 -14.45
C SER A 72 7.04 -6.11 -15.00
N GLN A 73 6.23 -5.20 -14.46
CA GLN A 73 4.85 -4.99 -14.87
C GLN A 73 4.76 -4.09 -16.11
N THR A 74 4.03 -4.53 -17.13
CA THR A 74 3.92 -3.86 -18.43
C THR A 74 2.86 -2.76 -18.48
N LYS A 75 1.91 -2.74 -17.53
CA LYS A 75 0.87 -1.72 -17.46
C LYS A 75 1.25 -0.63 -16.45
N GLN A 76 1.01 0.62 -16.83
CA GLN A 76 1.17 1.76 -15.92
C GLN A 76 0.18 1.66 -14.77
N LEU A 77 0.66 1.92 -13.55
CA LEU A 77 -0.14 1.81 -12.33
C LEU A 77 -1.40 2.70 -12.38
N ASP A 78 -1.30 3.89 -12.96
CA ASP A 78 -2.41 4.85 -13.04
C ASP A 78 -3.63 4.27 -13.77
N SER A 79 -3.41 3.57 -14.89
CA SER A 79 -4.49 2.88 -15.62
C SER A 79 -5.18 1.79 -14.79
N LEU A 80 -4.47 1.25 -13.79
CA LEU A 80 -4.97 0.23 -12.89
C LEU A 80 -5.57 0.82 -11.62
N LEU A 81 -5.32 2.06 -11.22
CA LEU A 81 -5.96 2.63 -10.03
C LEU A 81 -7.46 2.90 -10.25
N ASP A 82 -7.85 3.20 -11.50
CA ASP A 82 -9.25 3.32 -11.89
C ASP A 82 -9.93 1.96 -12.06
N VAL A 83 -9.18 0.94 -12.52
CA VAL A 83 -9.71 -0.38 -12.89
C VAL A 83 -9.15 -1.51 -12.01
N ALA A 84 -8.63 -1.17 -10.84
CA ALA A 84 -8.07 -2.16 -9.91
C ALA A 84 -9.18 -3.13 -9.52
N SER A 85 -8.80 -4.40 -9.33
CA SER A 85 -9.71 -5.43 -8.84
C SER A 85 -10.52 -4.90 -7.66
N ALA A 86 -11.83 -5.18 -7.66
CA ALA A 86 -12.72 -4.74 -6.59
C ALA A 86 -12.30 -5.28 -5.20
N SER A 87 -11.56 -6.38 -5.20
CA SER A 87 -10.98 -7.01 -4.01
C SER A 87 -9.55 -7.48 -4.26
N PHE A 88 -8.71 -7.38 -3.25
CA PHE A 88 -7.40 -8.01 -3.19
C PHE A 88 -7.18 -8.58 -1.78
N ALA A 89 -6.22 -9.48 -1.64
CA ALA A 89 -5.90 -10.04 -0.33
C ALA A 89 -5.28 -8.95 0.57
N GLY A 90 -5.93 -8.65 1.70
CA GLY A 90 -5.40 -7.72 2.70
C GLY A 90 -4.30 -8.36 3.55
N ALA A 91 -3.82 -7.65 4.56
CA ALA A 91 -2.87 -8.15 5.56
C ALA A 91 -3.42 -7.88 6.98
N VAL A 92 -3.00 -8.68 7.96
CA VAL A 92 -3.32 -8.43 9.38
C VAL A 92 -2.17 -7.64 9.98
N LEU A 93 -2.51 -6.46 10.49
CA LEU A 93 -1.56 -5.47 10.95
C LEU A 93 -1.80 -5.15 12.43
N LYS A 94 -0.74 -5.21 13.24
CA LYS A 94 -0.73 -4.60 14.58
C LYS A 94 -0.22 -3.17 14.45
N VAL A 95 -1.13 -2.22 14.55
CA VAL A 95 -0.86 -0.79 14.44
C VAL A 95 -0.44 -0.24 15.79
N ASN A 96 0.60 0.60 15.82
CA ASN A 96 1.05 1.28 17.03
C ASN A 96 0.19 2.55 17.29
N PRO A 97 0.10 3.00 18.55
CA PRO A 97 -0.63 4.22 18.89
C PRO A 97 -0.25 5.42 18.02
N GLY A 98 -1.25 6.21 17.63
CA GLY A 98 -1.07 7.34 16.72
C GLY A 98 -2.35 7.71 15.98
N THR A 99 -2.28 8.81 15.22
CA THR A 99 -3.35 9.25 14.31
C THR A 99 -2.82 9.24 12.89
N TYR A 100 -3.49 8.51 12.01
CA TYR A 100 -3.07 8.30 10.64
C TYR A 100 -4.22 8.65 9.70
N HIS A 101 -3.96 9.49 8.70
CA HIS A 101 -4.94 9.78 7.65
C HIS A 101 -4.65 8.90 6.45
N MET A 102 -5.67 8.16 6.01
CA MET A 102 -5.55 7.17 4.97
C MET A 102 -6.52 7.49 3.83
N MET A 103 -6.11 7.18 2.61
CA MET A 103 -6.91 7.34 1.40
C MET A 103 -6.93 6.04 0.59
N CYS A 104 -8.09 5.72 0.03
CA CYS A 104 -8.20 4.66 -0.96
C CYS A 104 -7.58 5.14 -2.29
N THR A 105 -6.70 4.33 -2.87
CA THR A 105 -6.11 4.62 -4.18
C THR A 105 -7.03 4.17 -5.33
N ARG A 106 -7.95 3.23 -5.07
CA ARG A 106 -8.93 2.78 -6.05
C ARG A 106 -9.98 3.87 -6.27
N ASN A 107 -10.31 4.15 -7.54
CA ASN A 107 -11.32 5.15 -7.92
C ASN A 107 -11.00 6.57 -7.40
N ASN A 108 -9.71 6.88 -7.20
CA ASN A 108 -9.26 8.21 -6.80
C ASN A 108 -9.02 9.13 -8.01
N ASN A 109 -9.97 9.17 -8.95
CA ASN A 109 -9.90 10.01 -10.15
C ASN A 109 -10.39 11.45 -9.88
N PHE A 110 -10.05 12.02 -8.71
CA PHE A 110 -10.46 13.37 -8.26
C PHE A 110 -11.95 13.70 -8.41
N SER A 111 -12.79 12.69 -8.60
CA SER A 111 -14.23 12.81 -8.66
C SER A 111 -14.78 12.78 -7.24
N ASN A 112 -16.05 13.15 -7.10
CA ASN A 112 -16.88 13.22 -5.89
C ASN A 112 -16.96 11.95 -5.00
N ARG A 113 -16.03 10.99 -5.14
CA ARG A 113 -15.93 9.73 -4.38
C ARG A 113 -14.57 9.57 -3.71
N ALA A 114 -14.08 10.64 -3.08
CA ALA A 114 -12.87 10.61 -2.26
C ALA A 114 -13.10 9.75 -1.00
N GLN A 115 -12.59 8.53 -0.99
CA GLN A 115 -12.66 7.62 0.16
C GLN A 115 -11.44 7.86 1.06
N LYS A 116 -11.62 8.70 2.06
CA LYS A 116 -10.61 9.06 3.07
C LYS A 116 -11.10 8.70 4.45
N GLY A 117 -10.18 8.36 5.35
CA GLY A 117 -10.50 8.03 6.73
C GLY A 117 -9.35 8.39 7.67
N THR A 118 -9.69 8.56 8.94
CA THR A 118 -8.72 8.69 10.02
C THR A 118 -8.72 7.43 10.85
N LEU A 119 -7.54 6.88 11.10
CA LEU A 119 -7.32 5.80 12.05
C LEU A 119 -6.64 6.39 13.28
N THR A 120 -7.35 6.38 14.41
CA THR A 120 -6.79 6.74 15.72
C THR A 120 -6.65 5.49 16.55
N VAL A 121 -5.43 5.22 17.03
CA VAL A 121 -5.09 4.08 17.88
C VAL A 121 -4.58 4.61 19.21
N THR A 122 -5.19 4.16 20.30
CA THR A 122 -4.89 4.54 21.69
C THR A 122 -4.30 3.39 22.46
#